data_AF-A0A955TH80-F1
#
_entry.id   AF-A0A955TH80-F1
#
_cell.length_a   1.000
_cell.length_b   1.000
_cell.length_c   1.000
_cell.angle_alpha   90.00
_cell.angle_beta   90.00
_cell.angle_gamma   90.00
#
_symmetry.space_group_name_H-M   'P 1'
#
loop_
_entity.id
_entity.type
_entity.pdbx_description
1 polymer ?
#
loop_
_entity_poly.entity_id
_entity_poly.type
_entity_poly.pdbx_seq_one_letter_code
_entity_poly.pdbx_strand_id
1 'polypeptide(L)'
;MSNYIRSDLLALNPHQTVSILRVGQGHHQVVIVDNFYQYPDEILKVALSLPYSDRFEIVGNFPGVRARLNYEHWKLVESLSALWGCPLFPFFSPQPVVFQGIKTDNYTLNIGQRQPHIDQDITAMVYLNPADSCTGGTGLYRHRPTGLERVPPVPDRTIRQLANQLELSDEFFNSPEGYENFQNSMIFNPLFACRDNRYINDGNEYWELLKLIEMRPNRLMMFDGRCFHSQYIQSGHYNQAFRVNQILYLSQKKKVL
;
A
#
# COMPACT_ATOMS: atom_id res chain seq x y z
N MET A 1 20.30 -11.54 24.25
CA MET A 1 19.84 -10.43 25.12
C MET A 1 18.40 -10.18 24.76
N SER A 2 17.47 -10.22 25.72
CA SER A 2 16.08 -9.84 25.46
C SER A 2 16.06 -8.34 25.21
N ASN A 3 15.87 -7.92 23.96
CA ASN A 3 15.70 -6.50 23.65
C ASN A 3 14.39 -6.06 24.29
N TYR A 4 14.47 -5.28 25.35
CA TYR A 4 13.30 -4.71 25.99
C TYR A 4 12.57 -3.81 24.99
N ILE A 5 11.39 -4.24 24.55
CA ILE A 5 10.50 -3.42 23.73
C ILE A 5 9.57 -2.67 24.68
N ARG A 6 9.61 -1.34 24.61
CA ARG A 6 8.72 -0.46 25.38
C ARG A 6 7.24 -0.79 25.12
N SER A 7 6.39 -0.65 26.13
CA SER A 7 4.94 -0.98 26.05
C SER A 7 4.10 0.06 25.30
N ASP A 8 4.66 1.24 25.03
CA ASP A 8 4.06 2.33 24.27
C ASP A 8 4.82 2.58 22.94
N LEU A 9 5.43 1.54 22.37
CA LEU A 9 6.26 1.65 21.15
C LEU A 9 5.53 2.36 20.01
N LEU A 10 4.25 2.03 19.84
CA LEU A 10 3.39 2.55 18.77
C LEU A 10 2.52 3.74 19.21
N ALA A 11 2.89 4.43 20.29
CA ALA A 11 2.18 5.63 20.74
C ALA A 11 2.26 6.72 19.66
N LEU A 12 1.13 7.41 19.47
CA LEU A 12 1.02 8.53 18.53
C LEU A 12 1.59 9.80 19.16
N ASN A 13 2.16 10.64 18.32
CA ASN A 13 2.63 11.96 18.72
C ASN A 13 1.42 12.91 18.88
N PRO A 14 1.24 13.58 20.04
CA PRO A 14 0.16 14.53 20.25
C PRO A 14 0.28 15.78 19.36
N HIS A 15 1.45 16.03 18.77
CA HIS A 15 1.73 17.14 17.85
C HIS A 15 1.77 16.70 16.38
N GLN A 16 1.20 15.54 16.05
CA GLN A 16 1.06 15.10 14.66
C GLN A 16 0.23 16.09 13.83
N THR A 17 0.55 16.24 12.54
CA THR A 17 -0.19 17.12 11.62
C THR A 17 -0.98 16.28 10.63
N VAL A 18 -2.30 16.42 10.65
CA VAL A 18 -3.22 15.66 9.78
C VAL A 18 -3.62 16.50 8.57
N SER A 19 -3.60 15.88 7.39
CA SER A 19 -4.14 16.45 6.15
C SER A 19 -4.94 15.39 5.40
N ILE A 20 -6.00 15.82 4.72
CA ILE A 20 -6.86 14.94 3.92
C ILE A 20 -6.83 15.44 2.49
N LEU A 21 -6.45 14.57 1.57
CA LEU A 21 -6.50 14.82 0.13
C LEU A 21 -7.66 14.07 -0.50
N ARG A 22 -8.19 14.65 -1.58
CA ARG A 22 -9.14 14.01 -2.50
C ARG A 22 -8.44 13.86 -3.84
N VAL A 23 -8.15 12.63 -4.24
CA VAL A 23 -7.34 12.33 -5.42
C VAL A 23 -8.19 11.79 -6.55
N GLY A 24 -7.93 12.26 -7.77
CA GLY A 24 -8.61 11.80 -8.98
C GLY A 24 -10.06 12.28 -9.10
N GLN A 25 -10.74 11.79 -10.14
CA GLN A 25 -12.15 12.09 -10.38
C GLN A 25 -13.06 11.39 -9.36
N GLY A 26 -12.63 10.25 -8.83
CA GLY A 26 -13.36 9.55 -7.77
C GLY A 26 -13.28 10.22 -6.40
N HIS A 27 -12.54 11.34 -6.27
CA HIS A 27 -12.29 12.04 -5.01
C HIS A 27 -11.82 11.09 -3.89
N HIS A 28 -10.97 10.14 -4.25
CA HIS A 28 -10.48 9.10 -3.34
C HIS A 28 -9.78 9.72 -2.13
N GLN A 29 -10.21 9.32 -0.93
CA GLN A 29 -9.67 9.82 0.33
C GLN A 29 -8.24 9.33 0.52
N VAL A 30 -7.32 10.25 0.80
CA VAL A 30 -5.99 9.94 1.31
C VAL A 30 -5.77 10.74 2.58
N VAL A 31 -5.61 10.06 3.71
CA VAL A 31 -5.24 10.68 4.98
C VAL A 31 -3.73 10.65 5.08
N ILE A 32 -3.10 11.81 5.29
CA ILE A 32 -1.66 11.94 5.49
C ILE A 32 -1.45 12.53 6.87
N VAL A 33 -0.61 11.87 7.67
CA VAL A 33 -0.25 12.33 9.01
C VAL A 33 1.25 12.44 9.13
N ASP A 34 1.74 13.68 9.24
CA ASP A 34 3.15 13.98 9.48
C ASP A 34 3.45 13.93 10.99
N ASN A 35 4.67 13.53 11.33
CA ASN A 35 5.11 13.31 12.72
C ASN A 35 4.22 12.31 13.47
N PHE A 36 3.82 11.22 12.82
CA PHE A 36 2.78 10.29 13.30
C PHE A 36 3.10 9.62 14.65
N TYR A 37 4.20 8.87 14.74
CA TYR A 37 4.61 8.22 15.97
C TYR A 37 5.35 9.16 16.91
N GLN A 38 5.20 8.94 18.21
CA GLN A 38 5.96 9.64 19.25
C GLN A 38 7.45 9.24 19.26
N TYR A 39 7.76 7.99 18.87
CA TYR A 39 9.11 7.42 18.96
C TYR A 39 9.56 6.73 17.65
N PRO A 40 9.60 7.46 16.52
CA PRO A 40 9.91 6.85 15.22
C PRO A 40 11.28 6.17 15.16
N ASP A 41 12.29 6.74 15.83
CA ASP A 41 13.65 6.16 15.84
C ASP A 41 13.71 4.83 16.61
N GLU A 42 12.94 4.69 17.69
CA GLU A 42 12.86 3.43 18.44
C GLU A 42 12.11 2.36 17.63
N ILE A 43 11.06 2.74 16.90
CA ILE A 43 10.37 1.84 15.97
C ILE A 43 11.32 1.38 14.86
N LEU A 44 12.10 2.29 14.27
CA LEU A 44 13.09 1.94 13.26
C LEU A 44 14.17 1.00 13.82
N LYS A 45 14.72 1.27 15.02
CA LYS A 45 15.69 0.38 15.68
C LYS A 45 15.13 -1.02 15.89
N VAL A 46 13.89 -1.12 16.39
CA VAL A 46 13.21 -2.41 16.53
C VAL A 46 13.06 -3.08 15.17
N ALA A 47 12.53 -2.36 14.17
CA ALA A 47 12.31 -2.88 12.82
C ALA A 47 13.59 -3.45 12.19
N LEU A 48 14.73 -2.76 12.34
CA LEU A 48 16.03 -3.18 11.82
C LEU A 48 16.66 -4.36 12.58
N SER A 49 16.24 -4.60 13.83
CA SER A 49 16.73 -5.72 14.65
C SER A 49 16.01 -7.05 14.39
N LEU A 50 14.88 -7.02 13.69
CA LEU A 50 14.05 -8.20 13.44
C LEU A 50 14.61 -9.06 12.29
N PRO A 51 14.33 -10.38 12.30
CA PRO A 51 14.67 -11.24 11.18
C PRO A 51 13.75 -10.95 9.99
N TYR A 52 14.35 -10.46 8.91
CA TYR A 52 13.66 -10.28 7.63
C TYR A 52 13.68 -11.56 6.81
N SER A 53 12.62 -11.78 6.05
CA SER A 53 12.47 -12.90 5.13
C SER A 53 11.96 -12.41 3.77
N ASP A 54 12.45 -13.02 2.70
CA ASP A 54 11.99 -12.90 1.31
C ASP A 54 11.15 -14.11 0.86
N ARG A 55 10.92 -15.08 1.75
CA ARG A 55 10.13 -16.28 1.44
C ARG A 55 8.71 -15.91 1.01
N PHE A 56 8.24 -16.52 -0.09
CA PHE A 56 6.97 -16.18 -0.72
C PHE A 56 5.76 -16.29 0.23
N GLU A 57 5.75 -17.25 1.14
CA GLU A 57 4.64 -17.43 2.11
C GLU A 57 4.54 -16.27 3.11
N ILE A 58 5.59 -15.46 3.22
CA ILE A 58 5.68 -14.30 4.12
C ILE A 58 5.46 -13.00 3.33
N VAL A 59 6.12 -12.85 2.18
CA VAL A 59 6.13 -11.60 1.41
C VAL A 59 5.05 -11.52 0.33
N GLY A 60 4.58 -12.65 -0.18
CA GLY A 60 3.69 -12.71 -1.35
C GLY A 60 4.34 -12.04 -2.56
N ASN A 61 3.58 -11.16 -3.24
CA ASN A 61 4.06 -10.40 -4.39
C ASN A 61 4.80 -9.10 -4.03
N PHE A 62 5.09 -8.84 -2.76
CA PHE A 62 5.84 -7.65 -2.37
C PHE A 62 7.30 -7.74 -2.87
N PRO A 63 7.83 -6.72 -3.59
CA PRO A 63 9.19 -6.75 -4.16
C PRO A 63 10.28 -6.43 -3.11
N GLY A 64 10.32 -7.19 -2.02
CA GLY A 64 11.26 -6.96 -0.94
C GLY A 64 11.11 -7.97 0.19
N VAL A 65 11.60 -7.59 1.37
CA VAL A 65 11.60 -8.43 2.56
C VAL A 65 10.58 -7.95 3.58
N ARG A 66 10.08 -8.88 4.41
CA ARG A 66 9.22 -8.56 5.56
C ARG A 66 9.77 -9.11 6.86
N ALA A 67 9.58 -8.33 7.91
CA ALA A 67 9.74 -8.76 9.30
C ALA A 67 8.41 -8.61 10.03
N ARG A 68 8.18 -9.46 11.03
CA ARG A 68 6.95 -9.47 11.84
C ARG A 68 7.31 -9.29 13.31
N LEU A 69 6.50 -8.50 14.00
CA LEU A 69 6.58 -8.33 15.44
C LEU A 69 5.21 -8.65 16.05
N ASN A 70 5.18 -9.63 16.95
CA ASN A 70 4.00 -9.93 17.75
C ASN A 70 3.90 -8.91 18.87
N TYR A 71 3.17 -7.83 18.61
CA TYR A 71 3.04 -6.70 19.52
C TYR A 71 1.59 -6.20 19.51
N GLU A 72 1.09 -5.87 20.69
CA GLU A 72 -0.25 -5.37 20.91
C GLU A 72 -0.41 -3.98 20.25
N HIS A 73 -1.42 -3.80 19.41
CA HIS A 73 -1.61 -2.58 18.62
C HIS A 73 -3.09 -2.19 18.44
N TRP A 74 -4.02 -2.61 19.32
CA TRP A 74 -5.43 -2.21 19.24
C TRP A 74 -5.60 -0.70 19.37
N LYS A 75 -4.81 -0.03 20.23
CA LYS A 75 -4.80 1.44 20.36
C LYS A 75 -4.40 2.14 19.06
N LEU A 76 -3.47 1.54 18.31
CA LEU A 76 -3.10 2.03 16.99
C LEU A 76 -4.29 1.91 16.03
N VAL A 77 -4.98 0.76 16.02
CA VAL A 77 -6.17 0.55 15.15
C VAL A 77 -7.30 1.52 15.50
N GLU A 78 -7.56 1.78 16.78
CA GLU A 78 -8.54 2.80 17.21
C GLU A 78 -8.17 4.19 16.73
N SER A 79 -6.89 4.56 16.85
CA SER A 79 -6.41 5.85 16.37
C SER A 79 -6.52 5.98 14.85
N LEU A 80 -6.21 4.90 14.11
CA LEU A 80 -6.39 4.84 12.65
C LEU A 80 -7.88 4.92 12.27
N SER A 81 -8.78 4.33 13.06
CA SER A 81 -10.23 4.45 12.88
C SER A 81 -10.69 5.90 13.02
N ALA A 82 -10.22 6.60 14.06
CA ALA A 82 -10.53 8.02 14.28
C ALA A 82 -9.99 8.91 13.15
N LEU A 83 -8.76 8.67 12.69
CA LEU A 83 -8.16 9.38 11.56
C LEU A 83 -8.90 9.14 10.24
N TRP A 84 -9.38 7.92 10.02
CA TRP A 84 -10.12 7.55 8.82
C TRP A 84 -11.56 8.09 8.81
N GLY A 85 -12.16 8.22 9.99
CA GLY A 85 -13.52 8.74 10.19
C GLY A 85 -14.59 7.66 10.34
N CYS A 86 -14.22 6.37 10.46
CA CYS A 86 -15.15 5.29 10.78
C CYS A 86 -14.44 4.12 11.49
N PRO A 87 -15.18 3.21 12.16
CA PRO A 87 -14.58 2.04 12.78
C PRO A 87 -13.83 1.16 11.77
N LEU A 88 -12.56 0.88 12.06
CA LEU A 88 -11.72 -0.04 11.31
C LEU A 88 -11.32 -1.24 12.18
N PHE A 89 -11.07 -2.37 11.54
CA PHE A 89 -10.66 -3.62 12.16
C PHE A 89 -9.42 -4.16 11.43
N PRO A 90 -8.53 -4.92 12.09
CA PRO A 90 -7.47 -5.64 11.38
C PRO A 90 -8.06 -6.49 10.26
N PHE A 91 -7.46 -6.44 9.06
CA PHE A 91 -7.96 -7.22 7.93
C PHE A 91 -7.69 -8.73 8.11
N PHE A 92 -6.57 -9.06 8.76
CA PHE A 92 -6.18 -10.40 9.16
C PHE A 92 -6.43 -10.63 10.66
N SER A 93 -6.63 -11.88 11.05
CA SER A 93 -6.75 -12.24 12.46
C SER A 93 -6.06 -13.60 12.72
N PRO A 94 -4.96 -13.63 13.49
CA PRO A 94 -4.23 -12.47 14.04
C PRO A 94 -3.53 -11.66 12.95
N GLN A 95 -3.30 -10.36 13.20
CA GLN A 95 -2.46 -9.50 12.35
C GLN A 95 -1.26 -9.02 13.16
N PRO A 96 -0.03 -9.46 12.87
CA PRO A 96 1.15 -8.92 13.54
C PRO A 96 1.46 -7.50 13.04
N VAL A 97 2.33 -6.79 13.75
CA VAL A 97 2.99 -5.60 13.19
C VAL A 97 3.94 -6.07 12.10
N VAL A 98 3.82 -5.50 10.89
CA VAL A 98 4.64 -5.86 9.74
C VAL A 98 5.53 -4.69 9.36
N PHE A 99 6.83 -4.95 9.28
CA PHE A 99 7.80 -4.04 8.68
C PHE A 99 8.22 -4.58 7.31
N GLN A 100 8.37 -3.68 6.35
CA GLN A 100 8.81 -3.99 5.01
C GLN A 100 10.13 -3.29 4.72
N GLY A 101 11.02 -3.99 4.01
CA GLY A 101 12.28 -3.43 3.50
C GLY A 101 12.39 -3.67 2.00
N ILE A 102 12.69 -2.62 1.23
CA ILE A 102 13.08 -2.74 -0.19
C ILE A 102 14.51 -2.27 -0.37
N LYS A 103 15.30 -3.09 -1.06
CA LYS A 103 16.62 -2.76 -1.57
C LYS A 103 16.60 -2.93 -3.08
N THR A 104 17.33 -2.07 -3.78
CA THR A 104 17.34 -2.02 -5.25
C THR A 104 18.72 -2.31 -5.82
N ASP A 105 19.70 -2.69 -4.99
CA ASP A 105 20.92 -3.31 -5.49
C ASP A 105 20.56 -4.69 -6.07
N ASN A 106 20.68 -4.82 -7.39
CA ASN A 106 20.41 -6.06 -8.15
C ASN A 106 18.97 -6.62 -8.01
N TYR A 107 17.97 -5.77 -7.78
CA TYR A 107 16.57 -6.22 -7.74
C TYR A 107 16.04 -6.68 -9.10
N THR A 108 15.12 -7.66 -9.08
CA THR A 108 14.35 -8.08 -10.26
C THR A 108 12.87 -8.02 -9.91
N LEU A 109 12.11 -7.21 -10.64
CA LEU A 109 10.66 -7.15 -10.53
C LEU A 109 10.02 -8.16 -11.47
N ASN A 110 9.01 -8.86 -10.99
CA ASN A 110 8.07 -9.55 -11.85
C ASN A 110 7.16 -8.54 -12.58
N ILE A 111 6.41 -9.00 -13.57
CA ILE A 111 5.55 -8.12 -14.39
C ILE A 111 4.49 -7.38 -13.56
N GLY A 112 3.86 -8.04 -12.59
CA GLY A 112 2.86 -7.41 -11.72
C GLY A 112 3.43 -6.27 -10.87
N GLN A 113 4.71 -6.34 -10.50
CA GLN A 113 5.41 -5.31 -9.72
C GLN A 113 5.85 -4.10 -10.58
N ARG A 114 5.76 -4.21 -11.91
CA ARG A 114 6.12 -3.16 -12.88
C ARG A 114 4.91 -2.31 -13.33
N GLN A 115 3.77 -2.49 -12.69
CA GLN A 115 2.55 -1.71 -12.88
C GLN A 115 1.91 -1.39 -11.52
N PRO A 116 0.91 -0.49 -11.48
CA PRO A 116 0.09 -0.32 -10.30
C PRO A 116 -0.62 -1.62 -9.90
N HIS A 117 -0.76 -1.83 -8.60
CA HIS A 117 -1.50 -2.93 -8.00
C HIS A 117 -2.62 -2.38 -7.12
N ILE A 118 -3.33 -3.32 -6.52
CA ILE A 118 -4.37 -3.09 -5.54
C ILE A 118 -4.13 -4.03 -4.36
N ASP A 119 -4.48 -3.56 -3.17
CA ASP A 119 -4.38 -4.24 -1.89
C ASP A 119 -5.79 -4.52 -1.36
N GLN A 120 -5.87 -4.93 -0.10
CA GLN A 120 -7.12 -5.19 0.59
C GLN A 120 -7.66 -3.91 1.23
N ASP A 121 -8.98 -3.69 1.09
CA ASP A 121 -9.80 -2.65 1.75
C ASP A 121 -9.03 -1.35 2.10
N ILE A 122 -8.59 -1.11 3.34
CA ILE A 122 -7.82 0.09 3.69
C ILE A 122 -6.35 -0.25 3.98
N THR A 123 -5.43 0.46 3.32
CA THR A 123 -3.98 0.37 3.58
C THR A 123 -3.54 1.54 4.44
N ALA A 124 -2.85 1.25 5.55
CA ALA A 124 -2.17 2.23 6.40
C ALA A 124 -0.66 1.93 6.40
N MET A 125 0.15 2.90 5.98
CA MET A 125 1.61 2.70 5.87
C MET A 125 2.37 3.89 6.44
N VAL A 126 3.39 3.62 7.25
CA VAL A 126 4.26 4.63 7.86
C VAL A 126 5.68 4.50 7.32
N TYR A 127 6.21 5.57 6.78
CA TYR A 127 7.62 5.65 6.38
C TYR A 127 8.52 5.83 7.59
N LEU A 128 9.53 4.96 7.74
CA LEU A 128 10.38 4.92 8.93
C LEU A 128 11.81 5.38 8.67
N ASN A 129 12.21 5.59 7.41
CA ASN A 129 13.56 6.06 7.11
C ASN A 129 13.86 7.42 7.76
N PRO A 130 15.13 7.66 8.15
CA PRO A 130 15.60 9.00 8.50
C PRO A 130 15.51 9.97 7.31
N ALA A 131 15.56 11.26 7.61
CA ALA A 131 15.34 12.34 6.64
C ALA A 131 16.29 12.30 5.42
N ASP A 132 17.57 12.00 5.66
CA ASP A 132 18.59 11.88 4.63
C ASP A 132 18.39 10.69 3.67
N SER A 133 17.56 9.73 4.09
CA SER A 133 17.33 8.46 3.42
C SER A 133 15.90 8.35 2.87
N CYS A 134 15.10 9.43 2.95
CA CYS A 134 13.76 9.50 2.40
C CYS A 134 13.78 10.00 0.96
N THR A 135 13.52 9.11 0.00
CA THR A 135 13.39 9.46 -1.43
C THR A 135 12.23 8.71 -2.09
N GLY A 136 11.55 9.33 -3.06
CA GLY A 136 10.40 8.72 -3.72
C GLY A 136 9.12 8.74 -2.87
N GLY A 137 8.34 7.67 -2.86
CA GLY A 137 7.06 7.63 -2.14
C GLY A 137 6.12 6.52 -2.60
N THR A 138 4.83 6.85 -2.67
CA THR A 138 3.79 6.00 -3.25
C THR A 138 2.97 6.81 -4.23
N GLY A 139 2.87 6.30 -5.46
CA GLY A 139 2.04 6.89 -6.50
C GLY A 139 0.63 6.31 -6.46
N LEU A 140 -0.37 7.14 -6.75
CA LEU A 140 -1.74 6.77 -7.08
C LEU A 140 -2.00 7.02 -8.56
N TYR A 141 -2.68 6.09 -9.24
CA TYR A 141 -2.75 6.06 -10.70
C TYR A 141 -4.17 5.97 -11.23
N ARG A 142 -4.34 6.38 -12.49
CA ARG A 142 -5.52 6.07 -13.32
C ARG A 142 -5.10 5.12 -14.43
N HIS A 143 -5.90 4.10 -14.68
CA HIS A 143 -5.77 3.23 -15.84
C HIS A 143 -6.41 3.95 -17.05
N ARG A 144 -5.60 4.38 -18.01
CA ARG A 144 -6.03 5.18 -19.17
C ARG A 144 -7.05 4.45 -20.04
N PRO A 145 -6.88 3.15 -20.41
CA PRO A 145 -7.83 2.45 -21.27
C PRO A 145 -9.25 2.36 -20.68
N THR A 146 -9.39 2.23 -19.36
CA THR A 146 -10.70 2.05 -18.71
C THR A 146 -11.19 3.30 -17.99
N GLY A 147 -10.35 4.32 -17.83
CA GLY A 147 -10.62 5.51 -17.01
C GLY A 147 -10.71 5.25 -15.51
N LEU A 148 -10.52 4.01 -15.05
CA LEU A 148 -10.66 3.65 -13.64
C LEU A 148 -9.47 4.17 -12.83
N GLU A 149 -9.74 4.52 -11.56
CA GLU A 149 -8.74 4.91 -10.55
C GLU A 149 -8.68 3.88 -9.41
N ARG A 150 -9.66 2.97 -9.38
CA ARG A 150 -9.93 1.97 -8.35
C ARG A 150 -10.69 0.79 -8.96
N VAL A 151 -10.52 -0.40 -8.38
CA VAL A 151 -11.35 -1.58 -8.71
C VAL A 151 -12.16 -2.01 -7.49
N PRO A 152 -13.50 -1.96 -7.51
CA PRO A 152 -14.30 -2.44 -6.39
C PRO A 152 -14.12 -3.95 -6.16
N PRO A 153 -14.31 -4.45 -4.92
CA PRO A 153 -14.15 -5.88 -4.61
C PRO A 153 -15.20 -6.77 -5.30
N VAL A 154 -16.32 -6.18 -5.71
CA VAL A 154 -17.37 -6.82 -6.52
C VAL A 154 -17.81 -5.85 -7.62
N PRO A 155 -18.34 -6.33 -8.76
CA PRO A 155 -18.80 -5.45 -9.83
C PRO A 155 -19.90 -4.48 -9.36
N ASP A 156 -19.60 -3.19 -9.39
CA ASP A 156 -20.56 -2.13 -9.09
C ASP A 156 -21.11 -1.51 -10.38
N ARG A 157 -21.87 -0.42 -10.26
CA ARG A 157 -22.43 0.30 -11.41
C ARG A 157 -21.34 0.80 -12.36
N THR A 158 -20.19 1.23 -11.86
CA THR A 158 -19.07 1.72 -12.66
C THR A 158 -18.49 0.61 -13.52
N ILE A 159 -18.26 -0.57 -12.93
CA ILE A 159 -17.77 -1.74 -13.66
C ILE A 159 -18.78 -2.21 -14.72
N ARG A 160 -20.08 -2.22 -14.39
CA ARG A 160 -21.13 -2.60 -15.35
C ARG A 160 -21.25 -1.61 -16.51
N GLN A 161 -21.08 -0.31 -16.25
CA GLN A 161 -21.06 0.70 -17.30
C GLN A 161 -19.87 0.54 -18.24
N LEU A 162 -18.68 0.31 -17.68
CA LEU A 162 -17.47 0.01 -18.45
C LEU A 162 -17.63 -1.25 -19.29
N ALA A 163 -18.20 -2.32 -18.72
CA ALA A 163 -18.48 -3.56 -19.42
C ALA A 163 -19.38 -3.33 -20.64
N ASN A 164 -20.46 -2.57 -20.49
CA ASN A 164 -21.35 -2.22 -21.60
C ASN A 164 -20.66 -1.37 -22.67
N GLN A 165 -19.84 -0.40 -22.27
CA GLN A 165 -19.08 0.45 -23.19
C GLN A 165 -18.06 -0.34 -24.02
N LEU A 166 -17.51 -1.39 -23.44
CA LEU A 166 -16.53 -2.27 -24.08
C LEU A 166 -17.17 -3.53 -24.68
N GLU A 167 -18.50 -3.64 -24.68
CA GLU A 167 -19.27 -4.78 -25.17
C GLU A 167 -18.78 -6.14 -24.61
N LEU A 168 -18.45 -6.16 -23.31
CA LEU A 168 -17.95 -7.36 -22.64
C LEU A 168 -19.08 -8.36 -22.32
N SER A 169 -18.76 -9.65 -22.34
CA SER A 169 -19.66 -10.72 -21.92
C SER A 169 -20.02 -10.63 -20.43
N ASP A 170 -21.29 -10.87 -20.11
CA ASP A 170 -21.78 -10.96 -18.73
C ASP A 170 -21.12 -12.09 -17.92
N GLU A 171 -20.50 -13.07 -18.58
CA GLU A 171 -19.77 -14.17 -17.92
C GLU A 171 -18.69 -13.66 -16.96
N PHE A 172 -18.04 -12.54 -17.28
CA PHE A 172 -17.07 -11.88 -16.40
C PHE A 172 -17.65 -11.45 -15.06
N PHE A 173 -18.98 -11.33 -14.92
CA PHE A 173 -19.61 -10.73 -13.74
C PHE A 173 -20.54 -11.69 -13.00
N ASN A 174 -20.62 -12.94 -13.45
CA ASN A 174 -21.47 -13.97 -12.86
C ASN A 174 -20.79 -14.77 -11.73
N SER A 175 -19.46 -14.69 -11.61
CA SER A 175 -18.70 -15.38 -10.57
C SER A 175 -17.48 -14.57 -10.09
N PRO A 176 -16.93 -14.86 -8.90
CA PRO A 176 -15.67 -14.26 -8.44
C PRO A 176 -14.51 -14.52 -9.40
N GLU A 177 -14.41 -15.73 -9.96
CA GLU A 177 -13.38 -16.11 -10.93
C GLU A 177 -13.55 -15.33 -12.25
N GLY A 178 -14.78 -15.18 -12.74
CA GLY A 178 -15.07 -14.32 -13.88
C GLY A 178 -14.60 -12.89 -13.62
N TYR A 179 -14.84 -12.36 -12.44
CA TYR A 179 -14.47 -10.98 -12.13
C TYR A 179 -12.95 -10.81 -11.94
N GLU A 180 -12.26 -11.84 -11.47
CA GLU A 180 -10.80 -11.90 -11.49
C GLU A 180 -10.26 -11.92 -12.92
N ASN A 181 -10.86 -12.72 -13.81
CA ASN A 181 -10.49 -12.75 -15.23
C ASN A 181 -10.68 -11.40 -15.92
N PHE A 182 -11.76 -10.68 -15.59
CA PHE A 182 -11.96 -9.30 -16.04
C PHE A 182 -10.83 -8.38 -15.57
N GLN A 183 -10.48 -8.43 -14.27
CA GLN A 183 -9.40 -7.63 -13.71
C GLN A 183 -8.06 -7.92 -14.40
N ASN A 184 -7.72 -9.19 -14.59
CA ASN A 184 -6.46 -9.61 -15.19
C ASN A 184 -6.39 -9.26 -16.69
N SER A 185 -7.50 -9.38 -17.41
CA SER A 185 -7.52 -9.14 -18.86
C SER A 185 -7.60 -7.67 -19.22
N MET A 186 -8.39 -6.90 -18.46
CA MET A 186 -8.76 -5.52 -18.81
C MET A 186 -7.99 -4.45 -18.04
N ILE A 187 -7.35 -4.81 -16.91
CA ILE A 187 -6.74 -3.84 -16.00
C ILE A 187 -5.29 -4.18 -15.69
N PHE A 188 -5.00 -5.41 -15.27
CA PHE A 188 -3.65 -5.85 -14.90
C PHE A 188 -2.96 -6.64 -16.01
N ASN A 189 -3.35 -6.39 -17.26
CA ASN A 189 -2.79 -7.07 -18.40
C ASN A 189 -1.25 -6.84 -18.43
N PRO A 190 -0.43 -7.90 -18.57
CA PRO A 190 1.02 -7.80 -18.67
C PRO A 190 1.53 -6.77 -19.68
N LEU A 191 0.78 -6.51 -20.75
CA LEU A 191 1.10 -5.51 -21.76
C LEU A 191 1.12 -4.08 -21.20
N PHE A 192 0.43 -3.83 -20.08
CA PHE A 192 0.33 -2.50 -19.48
C PHE A 192 1.45 -2.17 -18.50
N ALA A 193 2.29 -3.16 -18.17
CA ALA A 193 3.43 -2.98 -17.28
C ALA A 193 4.62 -2.29 -17.97
N CYS A 194 5.55 -1.75 -17.18
CA CYS A 194 6.84 -1.35 -17.71
C CYS A 194 7.56 -2.54 -18.36
N ARG A 195 8.04 -2.34 -19.60
CA ARG A 195 8.83 -3.35 -20.31
C ARG A 195 10.16 -3.62 -19.61
N ASP A 196 10.81 -2.56 -19.14
CA ASP A 196 12.07 -2.64 -18.41
C ASP A 196 11.86 -3.01 -16.94
N ASN A 197 12.93 -3.47 -16.28
CA ASN A 197 12.94 -3.81 -14.87
C ASN A 197 12.90 -2.56 -13.96
N ARG A 198 11.75 -1.88 -13.94
CA ARG A 198 11.55 -0.66 -13.16
C ARG A 198 10.13 -0.55 -12.61
N TYR A 199 10.00 0.23 -11.54
CA TYR A 199 8.71 0.70 -11.07
C TYR A 199 8.10 1.68 -12.08
N ILE A 200 6.78 1.77 -12.07
CA ILE A 200 6.00 2.55 -13.03
C ILE A 200 6.22 4.06 -12.89
N ASN A 201 6.48 4.56 -11.67
CA ASN A 201 6.81 5.95 -11.33
C ASN A 201 5.86 6.99 -11.94
N ASP A 202 6.27 7.71 -12.98
CA ASP A 202 5.46 8.77 -13.59
C ASP A 202 4.34 8.25 -14.51
N GLY A 203 4.25 6.93 -14.68
CA GLY A 203 3.27 6.29 -15.55
C GLY A 203 3.87 5.79 -16.87
N ASN A 204 2.98 5.44 -17.79
CA ASN A 204 3.28 5.05 -19.17
C ASN A 204 2.05 5.34 -20.07
N GLU A 205 2.00 4.73 -21.26
CA GLU A 205 0.89 4.86 -22.20
C GLU A 205 -0.45 4.32 -21.66
N TYR A 206 -0.43 3.49 -20.62
CA TYR A 206 -1.60 2.85 -20.00
C TYR A 206 -1.91 3.38 -18.60
N TRP A 207 -0.93 3.95 -17.90
CA TRP A 207 -1.05 4.40 -16.53
C TRP A 207 -0.70 5.89 -16.42
N GLU A 208 -1.61 6.65 -15.82
CA GLU A 208 -1.42 8.07 -15.50
C GLU A 208 -1.14 8.21 -14.01
N LEU A 209 -0.03 8.83 -13.61
CA LEU A 209 0.18 9.21 -12.22
C LEU A 209 -0.74 10.39 -11.86
N LEU A 210 -1.65 10.17 -10.91
CA LEU A 210 -2.56 11.20 -10.41
C LEU A 210 -1.94 11.99 -9.25
N LYS A 211 -1.27 11.28 -8.34
CA LYS A 211 -0.68 11.88 -7.15
C LYS A 211 0.48 11.05 -6.66
N LEU A 212 1.62 11.71 -6.44
CA LEU A 212 2.69 11.18 -5.62
C LEU A 212 2.48 11.64 -4.17
N ILE A 213 2.41 10.68 -3.26
CA ILE A 213 2.52 10.91 -1.82
C ILE A 213 4.00 10.72 -1.50
N GLU A 214 4.70 11.85 -1.42
CA GLU A 214 6.13 11.87 -1.13
C GLU A 214 6.40 11.22 0.22
N MET A 215 7.43 10.39 0.23
CA MET A 215 7.99 9.84 1.45
C MET A 215 8.57 10.96 2.31
N ARG A 216 8.23 10.95 3.60
CA ARG A 216 8.86 11.76 4.64
C ARG A 216 9.06 10.92 5.89
N PRO A 217 10.06 11.23 6.73
CA PRO A 217 10.24 10.51 7.99
C PRO A 217 8.97 10.58 8.83
N ASN A 218 8.59 9.46 9.42
CA ASN A 218 7.45 9.39 10.35
C ASN A 218 6.13 9.91 9.75
N ARG A 219 5.96 9.76 8.44
CA ARG A 219 4.72 10.06 7.73
C ARG A 219 3.89 8.80 7.59
N LEU A 220 2.68 8.84 8.14
CA LEU A 220 1.61 7.90 7.83
C LEU A 220 0.89 8.36 6.56
N MET A 221 0.54 7.40 5.72
CA MET A 221 -0.50 7.55 4.70
C MET A 221 -1.55 6.45 4.86
N MET A 222 -2.82 6.81 4.74
CA MET A 222 -3.95 5.88 4.69
C MET A 222 -4.79 6.15 3.45
N PHE A 223 -5.18 5.09 2.76
CA PHE A 223 -6.01 5.18 1.55
C PHE A 223 -6.76 3.86 1.33
N ASP A 224 -7.77 3.89 0.47
CA ASP A 224 -8.43 2.68 -0.01
C ASP A 224 -7.45 1.89 -0.88
N GLY A 225 -7.00 0.72 -0.39
CA GLY A 225 -6.05 -0.16 -1.05
C GLY A 225 -6.53 -0.66 -2.41
N ARG A 226 -7.82 -0.54 -2.73
CA ARG A 226 -8.35 -0.85 -4.06
C ARG A 226 -8.08 0.23 -5.10
N CYS A 227 -7.62 1.41 -4.70
CA CYS A 227 -7.12 2.42 -5.63
C CYS A 227 -5.83 1.92 -6.28
N PHE A 228 -5.62 2.20 -7.56
CA PHE A 228 -4.38 1.79 -8.22
C PHE A 228 -3.19 2.52 -7.63
N HIS A 229 -2.21 1.76 -7.13
CA HIS A 229 -1.06 2.34 -6.47
C HIS A 229 0.22 1.53 -6.73
N SER A 230 1.37 2.16 -6.56
CA SER A 230 2.68 1.52 -6.72
C SER A 230 3.73 2.25 -5.90
N GLN A 231 4.79 1.55 -5.51
CA GLN A 231 5.96 2.21 -4.93
C GLN A 231 6.57 3.13 -5.98
N TYR A 232 6.85 4.37 -5.59
CA TYR A 232 7.56 5.33 -6.45
C TYR A 232 9.05 5.28 -6.08
N ILE A 233 9.82 4.53 -6.85
CA ILE A 233 11.24 4.24 -6.63
C ILE A 233 11.96 4.39 -7.97
N GLN A 234 12.84 5.38 -8.07
CA GLN A 234 13.63 5.66 -9.26
C GLN A 234 14.98 4.95 -9.21
N SER A 235 15.66 4.88 -10.36
CA SER A 235 16.99 4.31 -10.44
C SER A 235 17.95 5.03 -9.48
N GLY A 236 18.76 4.27 -8.75
CA GLY A 236 19.70 4.79 -7.75
C GLY A 236 19.11 4.94 -6.34
N HIS A 237 17.79 4.98 -6.17
CA HIS A 237 17.18 5.03 -4.84
C HIS A 237 17.32 3.67 -4.16
N TYR A 238 17.76 3.65 -2.88
CA TYR A 238 17.82 2.45 -2.03
C TYR A 238 18.86 1.38 -2.44
N ASN A 239 19.91 1.78 -3.17
CA ASN A 239 21.02 0.89 -3.53
C ASN A 239 21.91 0.51 -2.32
N GLN A 240 21.87 1.30 -1.25
CA GLN A 240 22.77 1.16 -0.09
C GLN A 240 22.03 0.98 1.24
N ALA A 241 20.72 1.27 1.28
CA ALA A 241 19.90 1.21 2.47
C ALA A 241 18.48 0.77 2.11
N PHE A 242 17.76 0.18 3.07
CA PHE A 242 16.36 -0.19 2.86
C PHE A 242 15.47 1.04 2.73
N ARG A 243 14.48 1.00 1.84
CA ARG A 243 13.21 1.69 2.03
C ARG A 243 12.43 0.92 3.09
N VAL A 244 12.36 1.46 4.31
CA VAL A 244 11.71 0.84 5.47
C VAL A 244 10.35 1.48 5.72
N ASN A 245 9.33 0.64 5.83
CA ASN A 245 8.01 1.08 6.27
C ASN A 245 7.39 0.09 7.26
N GLN A 246 6.44 0.57 8.05
CA GLN A 246 5.44 -0.27 8.70
C GLN A 246 4.17 -0.27 7.86
N ILE A 247 3.51 -1.41 7.71
CA ILE A 247 2.24 -1.52 7.00
C ILE A 247 1.19 -2.27 7.83
N LEU A 248 -0.04 -1.78 7.79
CA LEU A 248 -1.23 -2.39 8.36
C LEU A 248 -2.34 -2.41 7.30
N TYR A 249 -3.03 -3.55 7.18
CA TYR A 249 -4.24 -3.68 6.39
C TYR A 249 -5.45 -3.68 7.31
N LEU A 250 -6.46 -2.90 6.97
CA LEU A 250 -7.63 -2.65 7.80
C LEU A 250 -8.90 -2.90 6.98
N SER A 251 -9.99 -3.26 7.66
CA SER A 251 -11.30 -3.38 7.05
C SER A 251 -12.34 -2.53 7.75
N GLN A 252 -13.28 -2.01 6.95
CA GLN A 252 -14.48 -1.33 7.46
C GLN A 252 -15.53 -2.33 7.96
N LYS A 253 -15.39 -3.63 7.65
CA LYS A 253 -16.26 -4.68 8.14
C LYS A 253 -15.50 -5.52 9.15
N LYS A 254 -16.09 -5.73 10.32
CA LYS A 254 -15.57 -6.70 11.28
C LYS A 254 -15.70 -8.10 10.66
N LYS A 255 -14.58 -8.73 10.33
CA LYS A 255 -14.59 -10.14 9.95
C LYS A 255 -14.88 -10.95 11.21
N VAL A 256 -16.00 -11.65 11.21
CA VAL A 256 -16.31 -12.65 12.23
C VAL A 256 -15.51 -13.90 11.84
N LEU A 257 -14.71 -14.41 12.78
CA LEU A 257 -13.99 -15.67 12.64
C LEU A 257 -14.96 -16.86 12.68
#